data_AF-A0A1Z4QKK1-F1
#
_entry.id   AF-A0A1Z4QKK1-F1
#
_cell.length_a   1.000
_cell.length_b   1.000
_cell.length_c   1.000
_cell.angle_alpha   90.00
_cell.angle_beta   90.00
_cell.angle_gamma   90.00
#
_symmetry.space_group_name_H-M   'P 1'
#
loop_
_entity.id
_entity.type
_entity.pdbx_description
1 polymer ?
#
loop_
_entity_poly.entity_id
_entity_poly.type
_entity_poly.pdbx_seq_one_letter_code
_entity_poly.pdbx_strand_id
1 'polypeptide(L)'
;MAETIVDRIYKDNLVLLEYLSLQKEISFASQFDVTFKKYLLLSSASFFEEEICRILQAFVERKTSNDKCITSLVKRRVIERQYHTYFEWDKKNANKFFALFGDEFKSQVAQKIKSDTSLDNAVKSFLELGHMRNCLVHQNFASYTIERTAKEVYELYQDAMKFVQWLSDNFDSF
;
A
#
# COMPACT_ATOMS: atom_id res chain seq x y z
N MET A 1 10.89 6.79 -11.54
CA MET A 1 10.88 6.82 -10.05
C MET A 1 12.19 6.25 -9.55
N ALA A 2 12.67 6.73 -8.42
CA ALA A 2 13.80 6.12 -7.74
C ALA A 2 13.39 4.73 -7.21
N GLU A 3 14.37 3.83 -7.11
CA GLU A 3 14.18 2.51 -6.51
C GLU A 3 13.74 2.66 -5.04
N THR A 4 12.68 1.95 -4.65
CA THR A 4 12.20 1.92 -3.26
C THR A 4 12.86 0.80 -2.45
N ILE A 5 12.64 0.81 -1.13
CA ILE A 5 13.08 -0.29 -0.27
C ILE A 5 12.41 -1.62 -0.64
N VAL A 6 11.16 -1.59 -1.12
CA VAL A 6 10.40 -2.78 -1.53
C VAL A 6 10.99 -3.38 -2.80
N ASP A 7 11.38 -2.54 -3.76
CA ASP A 7 12.08 -2.98 -4.98
C ASP A 7 13.38 -3.70 -4.65
N ARG A 8 14.16 -3.17 -3.70
CA ARG A 8 15.41 -3.81 -3.25
C ARG A 8 15.13 -5.13 -2.55
N ILE A 9 14.17 -5.18 -1.63
CA ILE A 9 13.75 -6.42 -0.96
C ILE A 9 13.37 -7.48 -2.00
N TYR A 10 12.57 -7.12 -3.00
CA TYR A 10 12.18 -8.06 -4.05
C TYR A 10 13.40 -8.59 -4.81
N LYS A 11 14.29 -7.71 -5.28
CA LYS A 11 15.48 -8.09 -6.05
C LYS A 11 16.43 -8.98 -5.25
N ASP A 12 16.78 -8.58 -4.03
CA ASP A 12 17.75 -9.29 -3.19
C ASP A 12 17.25 -10.72 -2.85
N ASN A 13 15.97 -10.85 -2.52
CA ASN A 13 15.38 -12.15 -2.20
C ASN A 13 15.14 -13.01 -3.44
N LEU A 14 14.86 -12.40 -4.60
CA LEU A 14 14.75 -13.13 -5.87
C LEU A 14 16.07 -13.81 -6.23
N VAL A 15 17.19 -13.09 -6.09
CA VAL A 15 18.53 -13.64 -6.33
C VAL A 15 18.81 -14.84 -5.40
N LEU A 16 18.41 -14.75 -4.13
CA LEU A 16 18.56 -15.87 -3.19
C LEU A 16 17.68 -17.07 -3.57
N LEU A 17 16.44 -16.84 -3.98
CA LEU A 17 15.54 -17.91 -4.42
C LEU A 17 16.07 -18.62 -5.68
N GLU A 18 16.60 -17.85 -6.63
CA GLU A 18 17.25 -18.37 -7.84
C GLU A 18 18.50 -19.18 -7.50
N TYR A 19 19.33 -18.69 -6.58
CA TYR A 19 20.51 -19.40 -6.10
C TYR A 19 20.14 -20.77 -5.50
N LEU A 20 19.16 -20.83 -4.60
CA LEU A 20 18.70 -22.09 -3.99
C LEU A 20 18.17 -23.07 -5.05
N SER A 21 17.47 -22.55 -6.05
CA SER A 21 16.94 -23.34 -7.16
C SER A 21 18.05 -23.89 -8.05
N LEU A 22 19.10 -23.11 -8.32
CA LEU A 22 20.29 -23.53 -9.08
C LEU A 22 21.10 -24.61 -8.34
N GLN A 23 21.19 -24.54 -7.01
CA GLN A 23 21.83 -25.56 -6.18
C GLN A 23 20.98 -26.84 -6.02
N LYS A 24 19.78 -26.90 -6.63
CA LYS A 24 18.81 -28.00 -6.50
C LYS A 24 18.32 -28.24 -5.07
N GLU A 25 18.40 -27.21 -4.23
CA GLU A 25 17.91 -27.23 -2.85
C GLU A 25 16.40 -26.91 -2.80
N ILE A 26 15.59 -27.74 -3.46
CA ILE A 26 14.17 -27.48 -3.72
C ILE A 26 13.37 -27.27 -2.42
N SER A 27 13.67 -28.05 -1.38
CA SER A 27 13.00 -27.92 -0.08
C SER A 27 13.29 -26.58 0.59
N PHE A 28 14.54 -26.11 0.55
CA PHE A 28 14.91 -24.79 1.09
C PHE A 28 14.34 -23.65 0.24
N ALA A 29 14.36 -23.77 -1.08
CA ALA A 29 13.75 -22.79 -1.98
C ALA A 29 12.25 -22.62 -1.69
N SER A 30 11.52 -23.74 -1.53
CA SER A 30 10.08 -23.73 -1.21
C SER A 30 9.81 -23.08 0.15
N GLN A 31 10.56 -23.44 1.18
CA GLN A 31 10.40 -22.87 2.52
C GLN A 31 10.75 -21.37 2.56
N PHE A 32 11.78 -20.99 1.82
CA PHE A 32 12.18 -19.60 1.67
C PHE A 32 11.12 -18.80 0.93
N ASP A 33 10.56 -19.30 -0.19
CA ASP A 33 9.52 -18.63 -0.98
C ASP A 33 8.28 -18.30 -0.12
N VAL A 34 7.85 -19.21 0.77
CA VAL A 34 6.75 -18.96 1.72
C VAL A 34 7.05 -17.76 2.62
N THR A 35 8.26 -17.68 3.15
CA THR A 35 8.68 -16.61 4.06
C THR A 35 8.89 -15.30 3.31
N PHE A 36 9.51 -15.37 2.12
CA PHE A 36 9.76 -14.24 1.24
C PHE A 36 8.46 -13.55 0.84
N LYS A 37 7.43 -14.30 0.45
CA LYS A 37 6.11 -13.73 0.10
C LYS A 37 5.49 -12.94 1.26
N LYS A 38 5.56 -13.47 2.49
CA LYS A 38 5.04 -12.78 3.69
C LYS A 38 5.84 -11.53 3.99
N TYR A 39 7.16 -11.62 3.89
CA TYR A 39 8.06 -10.49 4.12
C TYR A 39 7.84 -9.37 3.10
N LEU A 40 7.73 -9.72 1.82
CA LEU A 40 7.47 -8.79 0.73
C LEU A 40 6.11 -8.09 0.91
N LEU A 41 5.05 -8.85 1.17
CA LEU A 41 3.70 -8.31 1.40
C LEU A 41 3.69 -7.32 2.58
N LEU A 42 4.29 -7.70 3.71
CA LEU A 42 4.34 -6.85 4.89
C LEU A 42 5.14 -5.56 4.63
N SER A 43 6.25 -5.69 3.90
CA SER A 43 7.10 -4.54 3.52
C SER A 43 6.35 -3.59 2.58
N SER A 44 5.65 -4.11 1.58
CA SER A 44 4.81 -3.32 0.66
C SER A 44 3.72 -2.56 1.41
N ALA A 45 2.99 -3.24 2.30
CA ALA A 45 1.91 -2.62 3.06
C ALA A 45 2.42 -1.58 4.07
N SER A 46 3.58 -1.83 4.70
CA SER A 46 4.22 -0.86 5.61
C SER A 46 4.68 0.38 4.87
N PHE A 47 5.28 0.21 3.69
CA PHE A 47 5.71 1.32 2.84
C PHE A 47 4.52 2.20 2.45
N PHE A 48 3.40 1.60 2.04
CA PHE A 48 2.19 2.34 1.70
C PHE A 48 1.55 3.06 2.88
N GLU A 49 1.59 2.48 4.07
CA GLU A 49 1.13 3.15 5.29
C GLU A 49 1.92 4.45 5.54
N GLU A 50 3.25 4.38 5.43
CA GLU A 50 4.13 5.55 5.59
C GLU A 50 3.84 6.61 4.53
N GLU A 51 3.72 6.20 3.26
CA GLU A 51 3.47 7.11 2.15
C GLU A 51 2.12 7.83 2.24
N ILE A 52 1.04 7.12 2.54
CA ILE A 52 -0.29 7.72 2.71
C ILE A 52 -0.30 8.70 3.89
N CYS A 53 0.31 8.33 5.02
CA CYS A 53 0.43 9.21 6.17
C CYS A 53 1.23 10.48 5.84
N ARG A 54 2.31 10.34 5.08
CA ARG A 54 3.14 11.45 4.61
C ARG A 54 2.39 12.38 3.67
N ILE A 55 1.66 11.84 2.70
CA ILE A 55 0.82 12.62 1.76
C ILE A 55 -0.22 13.44 2.56
N LEU A 56 -0.90 12.79 3.50
CA LEU A 56 -1.91 13.45 4.34
C LEU A 56 -1.30 14.56 5.21
N GLN A 57 -0.15 14.30 5.83
CA GLN A 57 0.55 15.32 6.61
C GLN A 57 0.92 16.52 5.75
N ALA A 58 1.53 16.29 4.58
CA ALA A 58 1.95 17.35 3.68
C ALA A 58 0.77 18.18 3.17
N PHE A 59 -0.36 17.55 2.87
CA PHE A 59 -1.60 18.24 2.50
C PHE A 59 -2.09 19.18 3.60
N VAL A 60 -2.15 18.71 4.84
CA VAL A 60 -2.61 19.51 5.98
C VAL A 60 -1.67 20.68 6.22
N GLU A 61 -0.36 20.45 6.20
CA GLU A 61 0.65 21.50 6.33
C GLU A 61 0.48 22.58 5.25
N ARG A 62 0.23 22.20 3.99
CA ARG A 62 -0.02 23.16 2.91
C ARG A 62 -1.32 23.94 3.09
N LYS A 63 -2.46 23.26 3.31
CA LYS A 63 -3.78 23.91 3.41
C LYS A 63 -3.92 24.79 4.65
N THR A 64 -3.16 24.50 5.71
CA THR A 64 -3.16 25.30 6.96
C THR A 64 -2.07 26.36 7.02
N SER A 65 -1.29 26.54 5.95
CA SER A 65 -0.08 27.39 5.97
C SER A 65 0.87 27.05 7.13
N ASN A 66 0.98 25.76 7.42
CA ASN A 66 1.79 25.17 8.49
C ASN A 66 1.44 25.69 9.89
N ASP A 67 0.16 25.93 10.17
CA ASP A 67 -0.30 26.22 11.53
C ASP A 67 0.01 25.03 12.46
N LYS A 68 0.89 25.27 13.43
CA LYS A 68 1.38 24.23 14.35
C LYS A 68 0.27 23.60 15.20
N CYS A 69 -0.76 24.36 15.54
CA CYS A 69 -1.87 23.89 16.36
C CYS A 69 -2.71 22.90 15.56
N ILE A 70 -3.11 23.29 14.34
CA ILE A 70 -3.96 22.47 13.47
C ILE A 70 -3.19 21.22 13.00
N THR A 71 -1.95 21.39 12.54
CA THR A 71 -1.12 20.25 12.09
C THR A 71 -0.89 19.23 13.21
N SER A 72 -0.63 19.68 14.45
CA SER A 72 -0.46 18.78 15.60
C SER A 72 -1.76 18.07 15.98
N LEU A 73 -2.90 18.77 15.93
CA LEU A 73 -4.21 18.18 16.19
C LEU A 73 -4.52 17.07 15.18
N VAL A 74 -4.35 17.36 13.89
CA VAL A 74 -4.59 16.40 12.80
C VAL A 74 -3.62 15.23 12.89
N LYS A 75 -2.33 15.47 13.14
CA LYS A 75 -1.35 14.40 13.34
C LYS A 75 -1.79 13.42 14.44
N ARG A 76 -2.18 13.93 15.61
CA ARG A 76 -2.56 13.08 16.76
C ARG A 76 -3.91 12.38 16.60
N ARG A 77 -4.87 13.00 15.91
CA ARG A 77 -6.26 12.51 15.85
C ARG A 77 -6.58 11.78 14.57
N VAL A 78 -5.93 12.15 13.47
CA VAL A 78 -6.22 11.65 12.13
C VAL A 78 -5.10 10.77 11.63
N ILE A 79 -3.82 11.05 11.90
CA ILE A 79 -2.69 10.30 11.32
C ILE A 79 -2.23 9.15 12.22
N GLU A 80 -1.83 9.45 13.45
CA GLU A 80 -1.21 8.48 14.34
C GLU A 80 -2.12 7.29 14.62
N ARG A 81 -1.67 6.09 14.22
CA ARG A 81 -2.35 4.80 14.40
C ARG A 81 -3.73 4.69 13.75
N GLN A 82 -4.10 5.59 12.85
CA GLN A 82 -5.42 5.60 12.21
C GLN A 82 -5.44 4.98 10.81
N TYR A 83 -4.29 4.68 10.20
CA TYR A 83 -4.20 4.19 8.82
C TYR A 83 -5.16 3.03 8.50
N HIS A 84 -5.25 2.05 9.41
CA HIS A 84 -6.12 0.89 9.27
C HIS A 84 -7.62 1.24 9.13
N THR A 85 -8.02 2.43 9.58
CA THR A 85 -9.41 2.93 9.53
C THR A 85 -9.76 3.63 8.21
N TYR A 86 -8.76 4.10 7.46
CA TYR A 86 -8.97 4.94 6.27
C TYR A 86 -9.68 4.20 5.15
N PHE A 87 -9.34 2.93 4.96
CA PHE A 87 -9.84 2.13 3.86
C PHE A 87 -10.77 1.02 4.35
N GLU A 88 -11.68 0.59 3.48
CA GLU A 88 -12.44 -0.65 3.64
C GLU A 88 -11.72 -1.70 2.81
N TRP A 89 -10.81 -2.43 3.44
CA TRP A 89 -9.89 -3.35 2.78
C TRP A 89 -10.59 -4.50 2.05
N ASP A 90 -11.81 -4.84 2.45
CA ASP A 90 -12.69 -5.81 1.80
C ASP A 90 -13.42 -5.27 0.55
N LYS A 91 -13.35 -3.96 0.28
CA LYS A 91 -13.98 -3.32 -0.87
C LYS A 91 -12.98 -3.03 -1.99
N LYS A 92 -13.54 -2.65 -3.15
CA LYS A 92 -12.80 -2.39 -4.40
C LYS A 92 -12.62 -0.91 -4.72
N ASN A 93 -12.89 -0.01 -3.77
CA ASN A 93 -12.74 1.43 -3.93
C ASN A 93 -12.27 2.10 -2.64
N ALA A 94 -11.61 3.25 -2.77
CA ALA A 94 -11.08 4.03 -1.65
C ALA A 94 -12.07 5.11 -1.17
N ASN A 95 -13.37 4.96 -1.40
CA ASN A 95 -14.35 6.02 -1.10
C ASN A 95 -14.42 6.38 0.39
N LYS A 96 -14.18 5.42 1.29
CA LYS A 96 -14.13 5.69 2.74
C LYS A 96 -13.02 6.69 3.09
N PHE A 97 -11.86 6.55 2.46
CA PHE A 97 -10.75 7.47 2.65
C PHE A 97 -11.10 8.86 2.13
N PHE A 98 -11.65 8.95 0.92
CA PHE A 98 -12.03 10.24 0.34
C PHE A 98 -13.20 10.93 1.07
N ALA A 99 -14.11 10.16 1.67
CA ALA A 99 -15.19 10.69 2.49
C ALA A 99 -14.69 11.48 3.71
N LEU A 100 -13.46 11.21 4.19
CA LEU A 100 -12.85 11.96 5.30
C LEU A 100 -12.67 13.45 4.98
N PHE A 101 -12.64 13.82 3.70
CA PHE A 101 -12.45 15.18 3.21
C PHE A 101 -13.77 15.84 2.75
N GLY A 102 -14.91 15.15 2.93
CA GLY A 102 -16.23 15.62 2.54
C GLY A 102 -16.78 14.98 1.27
N ASP A 103 -18.10 15.08 1.09
CA ASP A 103 -18.83 14.41 0.00
C ASP A 103 -18.50 14.97 -1.39
N GLU A 104 -18.19 16.27 -1.47
CA GLU A 104 -17.77 16.90 -2.73
C GLU A 104 -16.43 16.35 -3.20
N PHE A 105 -15.42 16.37 -2.32
CA PHE A 105 -14.09 15.81 -2.60
C PHE A 105 -14.17 14.35 -3.03
N LYS A 106 -14.91 13.53 -2.27
CA LYS A 106 -15.16 12.13 -2.60
C LYS A 106 -15.76 11.96 -3.99
N SER A 107 -16.78 12.75 -4.33
CA SER A 107 -17.50 12.62 -5.60
C SER A 107 -16.58 12.96 -6.79
N GLN A 108 -15.81 14.05 -6.69
CA GLN A 108 -14.87 14.47 -7.71
C GLN A 108 -13.77 13.42 -7.94
N VAL A 109 -13.14 12.93 -6.86
CA VAL A 109 -12.08 11.92 -6.94
C VAL A 109 -12.60 10.58 -7.45
N ALA A 110 -13.77 10.13 -6.97
CA ALA A 110 -14.37 8.88 -7.43
C ALA A 110 -14.69 8.92 -8.93
N GLN A 111 -15.19 10.04 -9.45
CA GLN A 111 -15.42 10.22 -10.88
C GLN A 111 -14.11 10.17 -11.66
N LYS A 112 -13.06 10.83 -11.17
CA LYS A 112 -11.74 10.83 -11.80
C LYS A 112 -11.14 9.42 -11.88
N ILE A 113 -11.15 8.67 -10.79
CA ILE A 113 -10.69 7.28 -10.74
C ILE A 113 -11.50 6.42 -11.70
N LYS A 114 -12.83 6.52 -11.68
CA LYS A 114 -13.70 5.72 -12.55
C LYS A 114 -13.50 6.01 -14.04
N SER A 115 -13.09 7.24 -14.38
CA SER A 115 -12.78 7.62 -15.77
C SER A 115 -11.44 7.12 -16.28
N ASP A 116 -10.57 6.62 -15.41
CA ASP A 116 -9.24 6.11 -15.74
C ASP A 116 -9.11 4.65 -15.29
N THR A 117 -9.25 3.73 -16.24
CA THR A 117 -9.18 2.28 -15.97
C THR A 117 -7.84 1.85 -15.37
N SER A 118 -6.73 2.51 -15.73
CA SER A 118 -5.44 2.19 -15.14
C SER A 118 -5.38 2.59 -13.67
N LEU A 119 -5.92 3.76 -13.32
CA LEU A 119 -5.98 4.23 -11.94
C LEU A 119 -6.96 3.41 -11.09
N ASP A 120 -8.12 3.05 -11.64
CA ASP A 120 -9.09 2.19 -10.97
C ASP A 120 -8.50 0.81 -10.64
N ASN A 121 -7.69 0.24 -11.54
CA ASN A 121 -6.96 -1.00 -11.26
C ASN A 121 -5.88 -0.80 -10.19
N ALA A 122 -5.11 0.30 -10.25
CA ALA A 122 -4.12 0.62 -9.23
C ALA A 122 -4.72 0.73 -7.82
N VAL A 123 -5.93 1.32 -7.69
CA VAL A 123 -6.67 1.39 -6.43
C VAL A 123 -7.04 -0.01 -5.93
N LYS A 124 -7.49 -0.91 -6.83
CA LYS A 124 -7.82 -2.28 -6.45
C LYS A 124 -6.59 -3.06 -6.01
N SER A 125 -5.47 -2.93 -6.73
CA SER A 125 -4.19 -3.55 -6.37
C SER A 125 -3.70 -3.08 -4.99
N PHE A 126 -3.85 -1.78 -4.70
CA PHE A 126 -3.55 -1.21 -3.38
C PHE A 126 -4.43 -1.82 -2.26
N LEU A 127 -5.74 -1.90 -2.50
CA LEU A 127 -6.68 -2.46 -1.53
C LEU A 127 -6.47 -3.97 -1.33
N GLU A 128 -6.16 -4.71 -2.39
CA GLU A 128 -5.84 -6.15 -2.33
C GLU A 128 -4.59 -6.40 -1.47
N LEU A 129 -3.52 -5.62 -1.64
CA LEU A 129 -2.34 -5.72 -0.77
C LEU A 129 -2.65 -5.42 0.69
N GLY A 130 -3.43 -4.37 0.97
CA GLY A 130 -3.85 -4.05 2.32
C GLY A 130 -4.73 -5.14 2.95
N HIS A 131 -5.64 -5.72 2.16
CA HIS A 131 -6.48 -6.85 2.57
C HIS A 131 -5.63 -8.09 2.91
N MET A 132 -4.72 -8.48 2.01
CA MET A 132 -3.83 -9.60 2.24
C MET A 132 -2.95 -9.38 3.47
N ARG A 133 -2.45 -8.16 3.70
CA ARG A 133 -1.72 -7.82 4.94
C ARG A 133 -2.60 -7.97 6.18
N ASN A 134 -3.86 -7.55 6.13
CA ASN A 134 -4.78 -7.70 7.25
C ASN A 134 -5.07 -9.17 7.54
N CYS A 135 -5.29 -9.98 6.50
CA CYS A 135 -5.41 -11.42 6.64
C CYS A 135 -4.14 -12.01 7.26
N LEU A 136 -2.95 -11.63 6.79
CA LEU A 136 -1.68 -12.11 7.33
C LEU A 136 -1.47 -11.76 8.81
N VAL A 137 -1.91 -10.58 9.27
CA VAL A 137 -1.72 -10.11 10.65
C VAL A 137 -2.82 -10.59 11.60
N HIS A 138 -4.07 -10.72 11.12
CA HIS A 138 -5.21 -11.13 11.96
C HIS A 138 -5.46 -12.64 11.95
N GLN A 139 -5.05 -13.34 10.89
CA GLN A 139 -5.01 -14.79 10.90
C GLN A 139 -3.70 -15.26 11.55
N ASN A 140 -3.60 -16.56 11.82
CA ASN A 140 -2.36 -17.12 12.36
C ASN A 140 -1.25 -16.99 11.30
N PHE A 141 -0.34 -16.04 11.52
CA PHE A 141 0.77 -15.70 10.63
C PHE A 141 1.56 -16.94 10.17
N ALA A 142 1.73 -17.93 11.04
CA ALA A 142 2.45 -19.16 10.72
C ALA A 142 1.67 -20.04 9.74
N SER A 143 0.34 -20.12 9.86
CA SER A 143 -0.52 -21.00 9.06
C SER A 143 -1.18 -20.31 7.86
N TYR A 144 -1.16 -18.98 7.78
CA TYR A 144 -1.74 -18.26 6.64
C TYR A 144 -0.90 -18.51 5.38
N THR A 145 -1.57 -18.91 4.30
CA THR A 145 -0.98 -19.14 2.99
C THR A 145 -1.33 -17.98 2.07
N ILE A 146 -0.31 -17.38 1.48
CA ILE A 146 -0.48 -16.40 0.42
C ILE A 146 -0.61 -17.18 -0.90
N GLU A 147 -1.81 -17.20 -1.48
CA GLU A 147 -2.12 -17.87 -2.75
C GLU A 147 -1.64 -17.07 -3.98
N ARG A 148 -0.46 -16.46 -3.86
CA ARG A 148 0.22 -15.70 -4.91
C ARG A 148 1.68 -16.07 -4.93
N THR A 149 2.34 -15.90 -6.06
CA THR A 149 3.80 -15.94 -6.18
C THR A 149 4.42 -14.64 -5.69
N ALA A 150 5.71 -14.66 -5.33
CA ALA A 150 6.42 -13.44 -4.96
C ALA A 150 6.41 -12.39 -6.09
N LYS A 151 6.44 -12.86 -7.35
CA LYS A 151 6.31 -12.01 -8.54
C LYS A 151 4.95 -11.32 -8.61
N GLU A 152 3.85 -12.05 -8.41
CA GLU A 152 2.51 -11.44 -8.42
C GLU A 152 2.33 -10.42 -7.28
N VAL A 153 2.87 -10.70 -6.09
CA VAL A 153 2.86 -9.72 -4.97
C VAL A 153 3.64 -8.47 -5.34
N TYR A 154 4.78 -8.61 -6.03
CA TYR A 154 5.57 -7.48 -6.51
C TYR A 154 4.87 -6.69 -7.62
N GLU A 155 4.23 -7.37 -8.57
CA GLU A 155 3.44 -6.74 -9.63
C GLU A 155 2.25 -5.95 -9.04
N LEU A 156 1.56 -6.51 -8.05
CA LEU A 156 0.52 -5.79 -7.29
C LEU A 156 1.09 -4.53 -6.62
N TYR A 157 2.29 -4.62 -6.04
CA TYR A 157 2.97 -3.49 -5.43
C TYR A 157 3.26 -2.39 -6.46
N GLN A 158 3.83 -2.75 -7.62
CA GLN A 158 4.13 -1.81 -8.68
C GLN A 158 2.88 -1.14 -9.25
N ASP A 159 1.77 -1.87 -9.34
CA ASP A 159 0.50 -1.30 -9.79
C ASP A 159 -0.11 -0.37 -8.73
N ALA A 160 -0.12 -0.78 -7.46
CA ALA A 160 -0.57 0.04 -6.33
C ALA A 160 0.24 1.33 -6.16
N MET A 161 1.54 1.32 -6.48
CA MET A 161 2.39 2.53 -6.50
C MET A 161 1.83 3.63 -7.40
N LYS A 162 1.16 3.29 -8.51
CA LYS A 162 0.56 4.28 -9.41
C LYS A 162 -0.54 5.07 -8.70
N PHE A 163 -1.33 4.41 -7.85
CA PHE A 163 -2.37 5.07 -7.06
C PHE A 163 -1.75 6.02 -6.02
N VAL A 164 -0.74 5.56 -5.29
CA VAL A 164 -0.08 6.39 -4.26
C VAL A 164 0.64 7.59 -4.88
N GLN A 165 1.29 7.41 -6.03
CA GLN A 165 1.88 8.50 -6.79
C GLN A 165 0.82 9.48 -7.29
N TRP A 166 -0.26 8.98 -7.87
CA TRP A 166 -1.37 9.80 -8.32
C TRP A 166 -1.97 10.63 -7.17
N LEU A 167 -2.14 10.02 -5.99
CA LEU A 167 -2.57 10.74 -4.80
C LEU A 167 -1.59 11.86 -4.46
N SER A 168 -0.29 11.57 -4.35
CA SER A 168 0.73 12.56 -4.03
C SER A 168 0.69 13.76 -4.98
N ASP A 169 0.47 13.52 -6.28
CA ASP A 169 0.51 14.56 -7.31
C ASP A 169 -0.79 15.38 -7.41
N ASN A 170 -1.93 14.80 -7.02
CA ASN A 170 -3.26 15.40 -7.25
C ASN A 170 -4.00 15.79 -5.98
N PHE A 171 -3.48 15.49 -4.79
CA PHE A 171 -4.21 15.70 -3.53
C PHE A 171 -4.62 17.16 -3.29
N ASP A 172 -3.81 18.12 -3.75
CA ASP A 172 -4.10 19.56 -3.58
C ASP A 172 -5.03 20.14 -4.66
N SER A 173 -5.25 19.40 -5.74
CA SER A 173 -6.00 19.85 -6.93
C SER A 173 -7.51 19.79 -6.76
N PHE A 174 -7.97 19.33 -5.60
CA PHE A 174 -9.37 19.25 -5.16
C PHE A 174 -9.56 20.11 -3.90
#